data_AF-A0A8T3PC37-F1
#
_entry.id   AF-A0A8T3PC37-F1
#
_cell.length_a   1.000
_cell.length_b   1.000
_cell.length_c   1.000
_cell.angle_alpha   90.00
_cell.angle_beta   90.00
_cell.angle_gamma   90.00
#
_symmetry.space_group_name_H-M   'P 1'
#
loop_
_entity.id
_entity.type
_entity.pdbx_description
1 polymer ?
#
loop_
_entity_poly.entity_id
_entity_poly.type
_entity_poly.pdbx_seq_one_letter_code
_entity_poly.pdbx_strand_id
1 'polypeptide(L)'
;MPDLTTLLAFSVPALLLLLVPGPVSFYIMARGIEQGRAGAVTALVGVQCGDLIHIVAAACGFSGLYTSSPMLVEALQYAGAGYLLLLALQT
;
A
#
# COMPACT_ATOMS: atom_id res chain seq x y z
N MET A 1 -21.68 14.47 -14.03
CA MET A 1 -20.64 13.61 -14.63
C MET A 1 -19.31 14.27 -14.33
N PRO A 2 -18.23 13.52 -14.02
CA PRO A 2 -16.93 14.13 -13.71
C PRO A 2 -16.42 14.94 -14.92
N ASP A 3 -15.93 16.14 -14.64
CA ASP A 3 -15.35 17.03 -15.66
C ASP A 3 -14.05 16.46 -16.25
N LEU A 4 -13.70 16.88 -17.46
CA LEU A 4 -12.49 16.39 -18.14
C LEU A 4 -11.23 16.67 -17.32
N THR A 5 -11.18 17.82 -16.64
CA THR A 5 -10.11 18.19 -15.72
C THR A 5 -9.97 17.20 -14.56
N THR A 6 -11.10 16.76 -13.96
CA THR A 6 -11.11 15.78 -12.87
C THR A 6 -10.66 14.41 -13.36
N LEU A 7 -11.09 14.01 -14.56
CA LEU A 7 -10.66 12.77 -15.19
C LEU A 7 -9.15 12.78 -15.42
N LEU A 8 -8.58 13.86 -15.99
CA LEU A 8 -7.15 13.96 -16.24
C LEU A 8 -6.34 14.00 -14.93
N ALA A 9 -6.80 14.76 -13.94
CA ALA A 9 -6.15 14.86 -12.63
C ALA A 9 -6.08 13.53 -11.87
N PHE A 10 -7.03 12.62 -12.08
CA PHE A 10 -7.01 11.27 -11.52
C PHE A 10 -6.21 10.29 -12.40
N SER A 11 -6.50 10.27 -13.70
CA SER A 11 -5.97 9.27 -14.65
C SER A 11 -4.46 9.33 -14.79
N VAL A 12 -3.89 10.54 -14.85
CA VAL A 12 -2.45 10.71 -15.09
C VAL A 12 -1.62 10.16 -13.93
N PRO A 13 -1.85 10.53 -12.65
CA PRO A 13 -1.16 9.90 -11.52
C PRO A 13 -1.45 8.41 -11.41
N ALA A 14 -2.70 7.97 -11.65
CA ALA A 14 -3.05 6.57 -11.60
C ALA A 14 -2.24 5.72 -12.61
N LEU A 15 -2.06 6.21 -13.84
CA LEU A 15 -1.22 5.57 -14.85
C LEU A 15 0.25 5.52 -14.44
N LEU A 16 0.78 6.61 -13.87
CA LEU A 16 2.15 6.63 -13.36
C LEU A 16 2.35 5.61 -12.24
N LEU A 17 1.39 5.51 -11.31
CA LEU A 17 1.41 4.50 -10.25
C LEU A 17 1.28 3.08 -10.79
N LEU A 18 0.52 2.88 -11.85
CA LEU A 18 0.37 1.56 -12.49
C LEU A 18 1.67 1.06 -13.14
N LEU A 19 2.49 1.98 -13.62
CA LEU A 19 3.77 1.68 -14.27
C LEU A 19 4.87 1.30 -13.27
N VAL A 20 4.77 1.75 -12.02
CA VAL A 20 5.76 1.45 -10.98
C VAL A 20 5.33 0.18 -10.24
N PRO A 21 5.96 -0.98 -10.51
CA PRO A 21 5.70 -2.17 -9.71
C PRO A 21 6.02 -1.85 -8.24
N GLY A 22 5.03 -2.02 -7.37
CA GLY A 22 5.18 -1.72 -5.96
C GLY A 22 6.04 -2.75 -5.22
N PRO A 23 6.38 -2.49 -3.96
CA PRO A 23 7.14 -3.41 -3.11
C PRO A 23 6.50 -4.79 -2.99
N VAL A 24 5.17 -4.85 -2.98
CA VAL A 24 4.39 -6.11 -2.94
C VAL A 24 4.62 -6.96 -4.19
N SER A 25 4.58 -6.34 -5.38
CA SER A 25 4.82 -7.05 -6.65
C SER A 25 6.24 -7.61 -6.71
N PHE A 26 7.23 -6.82 -6.27
CA PHE A 26 8.62 -7.28 -6.15
C PHE A 26 8.78 -8.41 -5.13
N TYR A 27 8.12 -8.31 -3.97
CA TYR A 27 8.15 -9.35 -2.94
C TYR A 27 7.61 -10.69 -3.48
N ILE A 28 6.43 -10.68 -4.11
CA ILE A 28 5.83 -11.90 -4.68
C ILE A 28 6.73 -12.47 -5.79
N MET A 29 7.30 -11.62 -6.64
CA MET A 29 8.20 -12.04 -7.71
C MET A 29 9.49 -12.65 -7.15
N ALA A 30 10.12 -12.04 -6.14
CA ALA A 30 11.29 -12.57 -5.46
C ALA A 30 11.02 -13.95 -4.84
N ARG A 31 9.88 -14.10 -4.15
CA ARG A 31 9.46 -15.40 -3.59
C ARG A 31 9.18 -16.43 -4.68
N GLY A 32 8.64 -16.02 -5.83
CA GLY A 32 8.45 -16.87 -6.99
C GLY A 32 9.76 -17.35 -7.62
N ILE A 33 10.77 -16.48 -7.68
CA ILE A 33 12.11 -16.80 -8.19
C ILE A 33 12.84 -17.75 -7.23
N GLU A 34 12.81 -17.48 -5.92
CA GLU A 34 13.54 -18.25 -4.90
C GLU A 34 12.89 -19.60 -4.58
N GLN A 35 11.56 -19.67 -4.56
CA GLN A 35 10.79 -20.80 -4.01
C GLN A 35 9.77 -21.38 -5.01
N GLY A 36 9.84 -20.94 -6.27
CA GLY A 36 8.94 -21.39 -7.33
C GLY A 36 7.49 -20.94 -7.15
N ARG A 37 6.59 -21.55 -7.93
CA ARG A 37 5.17 -21.18 -7.95
C ARG A 37 4.49 -21.28 -6.58
N ALA A 38 4.87 -22.27 -5.77
CA ALA A 38 4.30 -22.44 -4.43
C ALA A 38 4.68 -21.27 -3.51
N GLY A 39 5.92 -20.79 -3.55
CA GLY A 39 6.37 -19.63 -2.77
C GLY A 39 5.71 -18.31 -3.21
N ALA A 40 5.46 -18.13 -4.50
CA ALA A 40 4.70 -16.99 -5.00
C ALA A 40 3.24 -17.00 -4.51
N VAL A 41 2.58 -18.16 -4.55
CA VAL A 41 1.18 -18.30 -4.12
C VAL A 41 1.05 -18.08 -2.62
N THR A 42 1.96 -18.60 -1.80
CA THR A 42 1.92 -18.37 -0.34
C THR A 42 2.18 -16.90 0.00
N ALA A 43 3.12 -16.24 -0.69
CA ALA A 43 3.35 -14.81 -0.55
C ALA A 43 2.10 -13.99 -0.92
N LEU A 44 1.45 -14.31 -2.05
CA LEU A 44 0.23 -13.65 -2.51
C LEU A 44 -0.91 -13.81 -1.49
N VAL A 45 -1.14 -15.03 -0.99
CA VAL A 45 -2.19 -15.29 0.01
C VAL A 45 -1.89 -14.53 1.31
N GLY A 46 -0.62 -14.51 1.75
CA GLY A 46 -0.22 -13.75 2.93
C GLY A 46 -0.52 -12.25 2.81
N VAL A 47 -0.17 -11.65 1.66
CA VAL A 47 -0.48 -10.24 1.35
C VAL A 47 -2.00 -10.02 1.37
N GLN A 48 -2.76 -10.85 0.67
CA GLN A 48 -4.21 -10.68 0.57
C GLN A 48 -4.91 -10.83 1.93
N CYS A 49 -4.43 -11.73 2.79
CA CYS A 49 -4.93 -11.85 4.16
C CYS A 49 -4.67 -10.57 4.97
N GLY A 50 -3.49 -9.96 4.82
CA GLY A 50 -3.18 -8.66 5.43
C GLY A 50 -4.12 -7.56 4.94
N ASP A 51 -4.36 -7.49 3.63
CA ASP A 51 -5.28 -6.53 3.03
C ASP A 51 -6.71 -6.72 3.55
N LEU A 52 -7.17 -7.96 3.70
CA LEU A 52 -8.49 -8.24 4.27
C LEU A 52 -8.61 -7.74 5.71
N ILE A 53 -7.58 -7.97 6.54
CA ILE A 53 -7.56 -7.47 7.93
C ILE A 53 -7.62 -5.94 7.92
N HIS A 54 -6.85 -5.28 7.04
CA HIS A 54 -6.87 -3.83 6.90
C HIS A 54 -8.24 -3.30 6.47
N ILE A 55 -8.87 -3.92 5.47
CA ILE A 55 -10.21 -3.55 4.99
C ILE A 55 -11.24 -3.72 6.10
N VAL A 56 -11.20 -4.82 6.84
CA VAL A 56 -12.10 -5.06 7.98
C VAL A 56 -11.89 -3.99 9.06
N ALA A 57 -10.64 -3.68 9.41
CA ALA A 57 -10.35 -2.61 10.37
C ALA A 57 -10.90 -1.25 9.90
N ALA A 58 -10.70 -0.91 8.63
CA ALA A 58 -11.22 0.31 8.02
C ALA A 58 -12.76 0.35 8.05
N ALA A 59 -13.42 -0.77 7.75
CA ALA A 59 -14.87 -0.93 7.78
C ALA A 59 -15.46 -0.85 9.20
N CYS A 60 -14.74 -1.36 10.21
CA CYS A 60 -15.10 -1.26 11.62
C CYS A 60 -14.95 0.16 12.20
N GLY A 61 -14.56 1.15 11.40
CA GLY A 61 -14.52 2.56 11.82
C GLY A 61 -13.12 3.09 12.15
N PHE A 62 -12.05 2.35 11.83
CA PHE A 62 -10.69 2.89 11.94
C PHE A 62 -10.51 4.15 11.08
N SER A 63 -11.20 4.22 9.94
CA SER A 63 -11.28 5.43 9.10
C SER A 63 -11.87 6.64 9.83
N GLY A 64 -12.80 6.43 10.77
CA GLY A 64 -13.40 7.49 11.58
C GLY A 64 -12.44 8.05 12.64
N LEU A 65 -11.58 7.21 13.21
CA LEU A 65 -10.52 7.64 14.13
C LEU A 65 -9.51 8.54 13.43
N TYR A 66 -9.15 8.18 12.20
CA TYR A 66 -8.24 8.97 11.37
C TYR A 66 -8.81 10.36 11.04
N THR A 67 -10.11 10.48 10.77
CA THR A 67 -10.76 11.77 10.51
C THR A 67 -11.00 12.60 11.78
N SER A 68 -11.02 11.98 12.96
CA SER A 68 -11.37 12.65 14.22
C SER A 68 -10.18 13.38 14.85
N SER A 69 -8.94 12.95 14.58
CA SER A 69 -7.73 13.53 15.20
C SER A 69 -6.64 13.81 14.18
N PRO A 70 -6.36 15.09 13.86
CA PRO A 70 -5.25 15.48 12.98
C PRO A 70 -3.89 14.99 13.49
N MET A 71 -3.70 14.95 14.82
CA MET A 71 -2.45 14.52 15.45
C MET A 71 -2.14 13.04 15.16
N LEU A 72 -3.17 12.19 15.05
CA LEU A 72 -2.99 10.77 14.72
C LEU A 72 -2.49 10.60 13.28
N VAL A 73 -3.00 11.43 12.36
CA VAL A 73 -2.59 11.47 10.96
C VAL A 73 -1.13 11.89 10.84
N GLU A 74 -0.75 13.00 11.49
CA GLU A 74 0.62 13.50 11.47
C GLU A 74 1.60 12.50 12.09
N ALA A 75 1.26 11.92 13.25
CA ALA A 75 2.09 10.91 13.90
C ALA A 75 2.33 9.70 12.97
N LEU A 76 1.30 9.22 12.28
CA LEU A 76 1.42 8.12 11.34
C LEU A 76 2.29 8.49 10.12
N GLN A 77 2.15 9.71 9.60
CA GLN A 77 2.99 10.21 8.50
C GLN A 77 4.47 10.28 8.90
N TYR A 78 4.79 10.85 10.06
CA TYR A 78 6.17 10.92 10.55
C TYR A 78 6.73 9.55 10.89
N ALA A 79 5.93 8.65 11.46
CA ALA A 79 6.34 7.26 11.70
C ALA A 79 6.64 6.53 10.40
N GLY A 80 5.79 6.69 9.37
CA GLY A 80 6.01 6.13 8.04
C GLY A 80 7.25 6.68 7.35
N ALA A 81 7.45 8.00 7.40
CA ALA A 81 8.66 8.64 6.88
C ALA A 81 9.93 8.14 7.61
N GLY A 82 9.87 8.03 8.94
CA GLY A 82 10.96 7.46 9.74
C GLY A 82 11.25 6.00 9.36
N TYR A 83 10.23 5.18 9.18
CA TYR A 83 10.41 3.79 8.74
C TYR A 83 11.05 3.70 7.34
N LEU A 84 10.62 4.53 6.40
CA LEU A 84 11.23 4.58 5.06
C LEU A 84 12.69 5.05 5.10
N LEU A 85 13.02 6.02 5.95
CA LEU A 85 14.41 6.43 6.18
C LEU A 85 15.24 5.28 6.77
N LEU A 86 14.69 4.55 7.75
CA LEU A 86 15.36 3.38 8.31
C LEU A 86 15.61 2.30 7.24
N LEU A 87 14.61 2.02 6.41
CA LEU A 87 14.75 1.05 5.32
C LEU A 87 15.80 1.50 4.30
N ALA A 88 15.83 2.79 3.96
CA ALA A 88 16.82 3.37 3.06
C ALA A 88 18.26 3.32 3.60
N LEU A 89 18.43 3.30 4.93
CA LEU A 89 19.74 3.11 5.58
C LEU A 89 20.13 1.64 5.73
N GLN A 90 19.15 0.71 5.65
CA GLN A 90 19.38 -0.73 5.74
C GLN A 90 19.73 -1.38 4.39
N THR A 91 19.38 -0.72 3.28
CA THR A 91 19.85 -1.03 1.92
C THR A 91 21.25 -0.49 1.67
#